data_AF-J2KAU6-F1
#
_entry.id   AF-J2KAU6-F1
#
_cell.length_a   1.000
_cell.length_b   1.000
_cell.length_c   1.000
_cell.angle_alpha   90.00
_cell.angle_beta   90.00
_cell.angle_gamma   90.00
#
_symmetry.space_group_name_H-M   'P 1'
#
loop_
_entity.id
_entity.type
_entity.pdbx_description
1 polymer ?
#
loop_
_entity_poly.entity_id
_entity_poly.type
_entity_poly.pdbx_seq_one_letter_code
_entity_poly.pdbx_strand_id
1 'polypeptide(L)'
;MITLNQYVGPHRNSPDWTPTREQNATKLLAACAALEVEMSDAGVAFPDNPATGSGVSGQTFGGFRPQDCPQGAANSSHKQGQAVDRYDPDGEIDAWLMANQDRLVFHGLYIEHPSATPRWSHWTTRAPGSGNRVFYP
;
A
#
# COMPACT_ATOMS: atom_id res chain seq x y z
N MET A 1 1.36 -8.68 8.30
CA MET A 1 0.23 -8.54 7.36
C MET A 1 -0.82 -7.59 7.90
N ILE A 2 -1.19 -6.58 7.11
CA ILE A 2 -2.22 -5.59 7.45
C ILE A 2 -3.62 -6.20 7.28
N THR A 3 -4.46 -6.10 8.31
CA THR A 3 -5.88 -6.51 8.25
C THR A 3 -6.75 -5.44 7.58
N LEU A 4 -7.93 -5.83 7.08
CA LEU A 4 -8.88 -4.87 6.50
C LEU A 4 -9.28 -3.76 7.48
N ASN A 5 -9.42 -4.09 8.77
CA ASN A 5 -9.75 -3.11 9.81
C ASN A 5 -8.59 -2.13 10.06
N GLN A 6 -7.34 -2.59 10.06
CA GLN A 6 -6.16 -1.70 10.15
C GLN A 6 -6.04 -0.82 8.89
N TYR A 7 -6.31 -1.39 7.71
CA TYR A 7 -6.28 -0.68 6.44
C TYR A 7 -7.31 0.45 6.34
N VAL A 8 -8.58 0.15 6.66
CA VAL A 8 -9.65 1.17 6.57
C VAL A 8 -9.58 2.15 7.75
N GLY A 9 -9.08 1.68 8.90
CA GLY A 9 -8.86 2.47 10.10
C GLY A 9 -10.13 3.26 10.52
N PRO A 10 -10.00 4.57 10.81
CA PRO A 10 -11.13 5.38 11.28
C PRO A 10 -12.20 5.61 10.20
N HIS A 11 -11.91 5.27 8.94
CA HIS A 11 -12.80 5.55 7.81
C HIS A 11 -13.81 4.44 7.53
N ARG A 12 -13.88 3.40 8.38
CA ARG A 12 -14.78 2.24 8.20
C ARG A 12 -16.26 2.63 8.06
N ASN A 13 -16.67 3.71 8.72
CA ASN A 13 -18.06 4.20 8.71
C ASN A 13 -18.27 5.33 7.70
N SER A 14 -17.26 5.66 6.88
CA SER A 14 -17.41 6.67 5.82
C SER A 14 -18.41 6.19 4.77
N PRO A 15 -19.30 7.06 4.25
CA PRO A 15 -20.13 6.70 3.09
C PRO A 15 -19.30 6.35 1.86
N ASP A 16 -18.04 6.77 1.83
CA ASP A 16 -17.10 6.41 0.77
C ASP A 16 -16.54 5.00 0.89
N TRP A 17 -16.68 4.34 2.03
CA TRP A 17 -16.30 2.94 2.18
C TRP A 17 -17.37 2.02 1.58
N THR A 18 -17.47 2.04 0.26
CA THR A 18 -18.48 1.28 -0.50
C THR A 18 -18.08 -0.19 -0.66
N PRO A 19 -19.03 -1.10 -0.93
CA PRO A 19 -18.71 -2.51 -1.17
C PRO A 19 -17.67 -2.74 -2.28
N THR A 20 -17.66 -1.90 -3.32
CA THR A 20 -16.64 -1.96 -4.38
C THR A 20 -15.24 -1.62 -3.88
N ARG A 21 -15.10 -0.56 -3.06
CA ARG A 21 -13.80 -0.16 -2.49
C ARG A 21 -13.31 -1.15 -1.45
N GLU A 22 -14.22 -1.74 -0.68
CA GLU A 22 -13.92 -2.86 0.22
C GLU A 22 -13.43 -4.10 -0.54
N GLN A 23 -14.08 -4.45 -1.65
CA GLN A 23 -13.64 -5.55 -2.50
C GLN A 23 -12.25 -5.27 -3.11
N ASN A 24 -12.00 -4.04 -3.56
CA ASN A 24 -10.69 -3.64 -4.05
C ASN A 24 -9.61 -3.77 -2.97
N ALA A 25 -9.91 -3.31 -1.75
CA ALA A 25 -8.98 -3.37 -0.63
C ALA A 25 -8.69 -4.82 -0.24
N THR A 26 -9.70 -5.68 -0.26
CA THR A 26 -9.52 -7.12 0.01
C THR A 26 -8.58 -7.76 -1.01
N LYS A 27 -8.73 -7.45 -2.30
CA LYS A 27 -7.84 -7.95 -3.37
C LYS A 27 -6.42 -7.40 -3.22
N LEU A 28 -6.29 -6.10 -2.94
CA LEU A 28 -5.00 -5.47 -2.67
C LEU A 28 -4.30 -6.15 -1.49
N LEU A 29 -4.95 -6.23 -0.33
CA LEU A 29 -4.35 -6.78 0.89
C LEU A 29 -3.99 -8.26 0.74
N ALA A 30 -4.75 -9.03 -0.05
CA ALA A 30 -4.38 -10.41 -0.37
C ALA A 30 -3.07 -10.49 -1.19
N ALA A 31 -2.91 -9.63 -2.20
CA ALA A 31 -1.68 -9.55 -2.99
C ALA A 31 -0.50 -9.04 -2.12
N CYS A 32 -0.72 -8.01 -1.30
CA CYS A 32 0.28 -7.51 -0.37
C CYS A 32 0.71 -8.60 0.61
N ALA A 33 -0.24 -9.31 1.22
CA ALA A 33 0.03 -10.41 2.14
C ALA A 33 0.90 -11.51 1.51
N ALA A 34 0.58 -11.93 0.28
CA ALA A 34 1.36 -12.95 -0.42
C ALA A 34 2.80 -12.51 -0.70
N LEU A 35 3.00 -11.25 -1.09
CA LEU A 35 4.33 -10.67 -1.29
C LEU A 35 5.08 -10.48 0.04
N GLU A 36 4.42 -10.01 1.10
CA GLU A 36 5.00 -9.85 2.43
C GLU A 36 5.52 -11.19 2.98
N VAL A 37 4.80 -12.30 2.78
CA VAL A 37 5.25 -13.64 3.20
C VAL A 37 6.57 -13.99 2.51
N GLU A 38 6.64 -13.83 1.20
CA GLU A 38 7.84 -14.14 0.42
C GLU A 38 9.04 -13.25 0.83
N MET A 39 8.80 -11.95 1.02
CA MET A 39 9.82 -11.02 1.48
C MET A 39 10.31 -11.37 2.88
N SER A 40 9.40 -11.78 3.77
CA SER A 40 9.73 -12.22 5.13
C SER A 40 10.57 -13.50 5.13
N ASP A 41 10.25 -14.45 4.25
CA ASP A 41 11.05 -15.68 4.05
C ASP A 41 12.46 -15.35 3.51
N ALA A 42 12.60 -14.24 2.78
CA ALA A 42 13.89 -13.69 2.35
C ALA A 42 14.58 -12.79 3.40
N GLY A 43 14.01 -12.65 4.59
CA GLY A 43 14.59 -11.93 5.72
C GLY A 43 14.26 -10.44 5.81
N VAL A 44 13.33 -9.92 5.00
CA VAL A 44 12.90 -8.51 5.09
C VAL A 44 12.00 -8.31 6.31
N ALA A 45 12.29 -7.29 7.12
CA ALA A 45 11.49 -6.95 8.29
C ALA A 45 10.25 -6.13 7.92
N PHE A 46 9.15 -6.38 8.62
CA PHE A 46 7.89 -5.67 8.46
C PHE A 46 7.42 -5.09 9.80
N PRO A 47 8.09 -4.05 10.32
CA PRO A 47 7.73 -3.46 11.59
C PRO A 47 6.34 -2.81 11.54
N ASP A 48 5.71 -2.72 12.71
CA ASP A 48 4.52 -1.90 12.89
C ASP A 48 4.92 -0.44 13.10
N ASN A 49 4.15 0.45 12.48
CA ASN A 49 4.24 1.87 12.70
C ASN A 49 3.73 2.20 14.11
N PRO A 50 4.53 2.87 14.96
CA PRO A 50 4.13 3.18 16.34
C PRO A 50 2.90 4.09 16.42
N ALA A 51 2.61 4.89 15.39
CA ALA A 51 1.44 5.77 15.37
C ALA A 51 0.14 5.03 15.08
N THR A 52 0.17 3.97 14.26
CA THR A 52 -1.03 3.24 13.84
C THR A 52 -1.19 1.90 14.54
N GLY A 53 -0.13 1.40 15.19
CA GLY A 53 -0.10 0.05 15.78
C GLY A 53 -0.27 -1.05 14.71
N SER A 54 0.18 -0.77 13.49
CA SER A 54 0.02 -1.67 12.34
C SER A 54 1.07 -1.40 11.27
N GLY A 55 1.14 -2.25 10.26
CA GLY A 55 2.00 -2.04 9.10
C GLY A 55 1.65 -0.83 8.21
N VAL A 56 0.53 -0.13 8.45
CA VAL A 56 0.12 1.04 7.67
C VAL A 56 0.96 2.26 8.07
N SER A 57 1.58 2.90 7.08
CA SER A 57 2.41 4.09 7.27
C SER A 57 1.60 5.37 7.55
N GLY A 58 2.30 6.41 8.02
CA GLY A 58 1.71 7.71 8.35
C GLY A 58 0.94 7.71 9.67
N GLN A 59 -0.07 8.57 9.78
CA GLN A 59 -0.89 8.70 11.00
C GLN A 59 -2.34 8.26 10.77
N THR A 60 -2.86 8.43 9.55
CA THR A 60 -4.30 8.24 9.27
C THR A 60 -4.56 7.77 7.84
N PHE A 61 -3.86 8.34 6.86
CA PHE A 61 -4.21 8.20 5.44
C PHE A 61 -3.31 7.23 4.65
N GLY A 62 -2.52 6.39 5.31
CA GLY A 62 -1.70 5.38 4.63
C GLY A 62 -2.53 4.21 4.08
N GLY A 63 -3.75 4.00 4.56
CA GLY A 63 -4.66 2.97 4.08
C GLY A 63 -5.75 3.52 3.16
N PHE A 64 -7.01 3.27 3.47
CA PHE A 64 -8.11 3.89 2.73
C PHE A 64 -8.17 5.41 2.97
N ARG A 65 -8.54 6.17 1.93
CA ARG A 65 -8.81 7.62 2.04
C ARG A 65 -10.26 7.91 1.63
N PRO A 66 -11.06 8.63 2.43
CA PRO A 66 -12.36 9.13 1.97
C PRO A 66 -12.18 10.16 0.85
N GLN A 67 -13.22 10.44 0.07
CA GLN A 67 -13.10 11.28 -1.13
C GLN A 67 -12.77 12.74 -0.81
N ASP A 68 -13.26 13.23 0.33
CA ASP A 68 -12.99 14.57 0.86
C ASP A 68 -11.57 14.75 1.42
N CYS A 69 -10.80 13.66 1.56
CA CYS A 69 -9.41 13.74 2.00
C CYS A 69 -8.62 14.68 1.06
N PRO A 70 -7.92 15.71 1.59
CA PRO A 70 -7.20 16.67 0.76
C PRO A 70 -5.93 16.07 0.12
N GLN A 71 -5.53 14.86 0.53
CA GLN A 71 -4.31 14.20 0.06
C GLN A 71 -4.56 13.32 -1.16
N GLY A 72 -3.74 13.52 -2.18
CA GLY A 72 -3.79 12.77 -3.44
C GLY A 72 -4.91 13.23 -4.39
N ALA A 73 -4.83 12.80 -5.64
CA ALA A 73 -5.82 13.12 -6.65
C ALA A 73 -7.22 12.60 -6.28
N ALA A 74 -8.26 13.21 -6.88
CA ALA A 74 -9.66 12.83 -6.67
C ALA A 74 -9.90 11.33 -6.87
N ASN A 75 -9.30 10.75 -7.92
CA ASN A 75 -9.37 9.33 -8.21
C ASN A 75 -8.08 8.58 -7.81
N SER A 76 -7.37 8.99 -6.76
CA SER A 76 -6.15 8.29 -6.31
C SER A 76 -6.43 6.84 -5.90
N SER A 77 -5.42 5.97 -5.97
CA SER A 77 -5.59 4.55 -5.67
C SER A 77 -6.06 4.30 -4.23
N HIS A 78 -5.60 5.06 -3.23
CA HIS A 78 -6.12 4.97 -1.85
C HIS A 78 -7.62 5.25 -1.76
N LYS A 79 -8.10 6.27 -2.49
CA LYS A 79 -9.52 6.64 -2.56
C LYS A 79 -10.38 5.59 -3.26
N GLN A 80 -9.77 4.70 -4.04
CA GLN A 80 -10.44 3.58 -4.70
C GLN A 80 -10.28 2.23 -3.96
N GLY A 81 -9.61 2.21 -2.81
CA GLY A 81 -9.29 0.97 -2.09
C GLY A 81 -8.23 0.12 -2.79
N GLN A 82 -7.40 0.72 -3.64
CA GLN A 82 -6.42 0.03 -4.50
C GLN A 82 -4.97 0.35 -4.16
N ALA A 83 -4.71 1.10 -3.07
CA ALA A 83 -3.35 1.32 -2.60
C ALA A 83 -3.24 1.33 -1.07
N VAL A 84 -2.03 1.05 -0.59
CA VAL A 84 -1.59 1.11 0.80
C VAL A 84 -0.16 1.64 0.85
N ASP A 85 0.12 2.52 1.80
CA ASP A 85 1.47 2.97 2.14
C ASP A 85 1.99 2.02 3.23
N ARG A 86 2.90 1.13 2.88
CA ARG A 86 3.53 0.20 3.82
C ARG A 86 4.59 0.91 4.63
N TYR A 87 4.55 0.77 5.95
CA TYR A 87 5.57 1.36 6.82
C TYR A 87 6.93 0.73 6.55
N ASP A 88 7.88 1.54 6.08
CA ASP A 88 9.22 1.13 5.67
C ASP A 88 10.26 2.16 6.18
N PRO A 89 10.43 2.29 7.50
CA PRO A 89 11.17 3.41 8.09
C PRO A 89 12.65 3.46 7.67
N ASP A 90 13.22 2.31 7.33
CA ASP A 90 14.63 2.13 7.01
C ASP A 90 14.87 1.81 5.52
N GLY A 91 13.81 1.73 4.71
CA GLY A 91 13.90 1.50 3.27
C GLY A 91 14.20 0.06 2.86
N GLU A 92 14.06 -0.92 3.77
CA GLU A 92 14.39 -2.32 3.52
C GLU A 92 13.40 -2.96 2.53
N ILE A 93 12.12 -2.60 2.64
CA ILE A 93 11.06 -3.10 1.76
C ILE A 93 11.32 -2.60 0.34
N ASP A 94 11.53 -1.29 0.19
CA ASP A 94 11.84 -0.68 -1.09
C ASP A 94 13.14 -1.21 -1.71
N ALA A 95 14.20 -1.36 -0.91
CA ALA A 95 15.47 -1.91 -1.39
C ALA A 95 15.31 -3.31 -1.96
N TRP A 96 14.55 -4.17 -1.29
CA TRP A 96 14.27 -5.52 -1.78
C TRP A 96 13.44 -5.49 -3.07
N LEU A 97 12.38 -4.66 -3.14
CA LEU A 97 11.53 -4.59 -4.34
C LEU A 97 12.25 -4.02 -5.55
N MET A 98 13.17 -3.08 -5.34
CA MET A 98 14.01 -2.56 -6.42
C MET A 98 14.93 -3.63 -7.02
N ALA A 99 15.39 -4.59 -6.19
CA ALA A 99 16.18 -5.73 -6.64
C ALA A 99 15.33 -6.88 -7.23
N ASN A 100 14.03 -6.94 -6.92
CA ASN A 100 13.14 -8.07 -7.23
C ASN A 100 11.83 -7.61 -7.91
N GLN A 101 11.92 -6.72 -8.91
CA GLN A 101 10.74 -6.14 -9.57
C GLN A 101 9.88 -7.17 -10.32
N ASP A 102 10.43 -8.33 -10.69
CA ASP A 102 9.67 -9.45 -11.25
C ASP A 102 8.62 -9.97 -10.25
N ARG A 103 8.87 -9.85 -8.94
CA ARG A 103 7.92 -10.23 -7.89
C ARG A 103 6.72 -9.29 -7.85
N LEU A 104 6.91 -8.00 -8.16
CA LEU A 104 5.79 -7.08 -8.36
C LEU A 104 4.89 -7.53 -9.54
N VAL A 105 5.48 -8.05 -10.62
CA VAL A 105 4.71 -8.62 -11.75
C VAL A 105 3.92 -9.84 -11.29
N PHE A 106 4.58 -10.78 -10.60
CA PHE A 106 3.97 -12.02 -10.15
C PHE A 106 2.75 -11.78 -9.24
N HIS A 107 2.86 -10.83 -8.31
CA HIS A 107 1.77 -10.49 -7.38
C HIS A 107 0.81 -9.43 -7.93
N GLY A 108 1.01 -8.94 -9.15
CA GLY A 108 0.13 -7.95 -9.78
C GLY A 108 0.17 -6.57 -9.12
N LEU A 109 1.30 -6.22 -8.51
CA LEU A 109 1.50 -4.96 -7.80
C LEU A 109 2.36 -3.98 -8.60
N TYR A 110 2.27 -2.73 -8.21
CA TYR A 110 3.08 -1.60 -8.67
C TYR A 110 3.47 -0.80 -7.43
N ILE A 111 4.62 -0.12 -7.48
CA ILE A 111 5.06 0.77 -6.41
C ILE A 111 5.48 2.13 -6.94
N GLU A 112 5.29 3.16 -6.11
CA GLU A 112 5.97 4.43 -6.36
C GLU A 112 7.48 4.27 -6.11
N HIS A 113 8.29 5.08 -6.78
CA HIS A 113 9.74 5.00 -6.66
C HIS A 113 10.17 5.41 -5.24
N PRO A 114 11.10 4.67 -4.59
CA PRO A 114 11.48 4.90 -3.19
C PRO A 114 11.94 6.33 -2.86
N SER A 115 12.51 7.02 -3.84
CA SER A 115 12.93 8.43 -3.67
C SER A 115 11.77 9.41 -3.51
N ALA A 116 10.55 9.02 -3.89
CA ALA A 116 9.33 9.81 -3.72
C ALA A 116 8.54 9.40 -2.46
N THR A 117 8.89 8.26 -1.86
CA THR A 117 8.22 7.69 -0.69
C THR A 117 9.21 7.50 0.48
N PRO A 118 9.91 8.54 0.93
CA PRO A 118 10.91 8.38 1.98
C PRO A 118 10.28 7.86 3.28
N ARG A 119 10.69 6.68 3.72
CA ARG A 119 10.23 5.97 4.94
C ARG A 119 8.90 5.21 4.81
N TRP A 120 8.39 5.02 3.59
CA TRP A 120 7.26 4.13 3.32
C TRP A 120 7.35 3.56 1.91
N SER A 121 6.75 2.41 1.67
CA SER A 121 6.64 1.85 0.33
C SER A 121 5.19 1.94 -0.13
N HIS A 122 4.89 2.74 -1.17
CA HIS A 122 3.53 2.87 -1.69
C HIS A 122 3.22 1.72 -2.64
N TRP A 123 2.24 0.88 -2.31
CA TRP A 123 1.86 -0.28 -3.12
C TRP A 123 0.46 -0.11 -3.71
N THR A 124 0.29 -0.47 -4.98
CA THR A 124 -1.01 -0.39 -5.64
C THR A 124 -1.25 -1.54 -6.63
N THR A 125 -2.52 -1.96 -6.77
CA THR A 125 -2.95 -2.88 -7.84
C THR A 125 -3.32 -2.14 -9.14
N ARG A 126 -3.33 -0.81 -9.13
CA ARG A 126 -3.64 0.00 -10.31
C ARG A 126 -2.36 0.34 -11.07
N ALA A 127 -2.26 -0.14 -12.31
CA ALA A 127 -1.14 0.19 -13.18
C ALA A 127 -1.03 1.71 -13.40
N PRO A 128 0.18 2.29 -13.39
CA PRO A 128 0.40 3.64 -13.87
C PRO A 128 0.20 3.69 -15.39
N GLY A 129 0.00 4.89 -15.96
CA GLY A 129 -0.20 5.05 -17.40
C GLY A 129 0.97 4.54 -18.26
N SER A 130 2.19 4.51 -17.71
CA SER A 130 3.38 3.94 -18.35
C SER A 130 3.42 2.41 -18.34
N GLY A 131 2.66 1.76 -17.46
CA GLY A 131 2.73 0.30 -17.23
C GLY A 131 3.96 -0.18 -16.46
N ASN A 132 4.91 0.70 -16.10
CA ASN A 132 6.10 0.33 -15.33
C ASN A 132 5.74 -0.11 -13.91
N ARG A 133 6.41 -1.14 -13.39
CA ARG A 133 6.20 -1.64 -12.02
C ARG A 133 6.62 -0.65 -10.95
N VAL A 134 7.68 0.10 -11.21
CA VAL A 134 8.15 1.22 -10.39
C VAL A 134 7.91 2.50 -11.16
N PHE A 135 7.23 3.46 -10.56
CA PHE A 135 6.83 4.71 -11.22
C PHE A 135 6.97 5.92 -10.30
N TYR A 136 7.05 7.12 -10.85
CA TYR A 136 6.96 8.34 -10.05
C TYR A 136 5.49 8.78 -9.94
N PRO A 137 5.05 9.27 -8.76
CA PRO A 137 3.66 9.68 -8.50
C PRO A 137 3.15 10.81 -9.43
#